data_AF-A0A0K8PDF2-F1
#
_entry.id   AF-A0A0K8PDF2-F1
#
_cell.length_a   1.000
_cell.length_b   1.000
_cell.length_c   1.000
_cell.angle_alpha   90.00
_cell.angle_beta   90.00
_cell.angle_gamma   90.00
#
_symmetry.space_group_name_H-M   'P 1'
#
loop_
_entity.id
_entity.type
_entity.pdbx_description
1 polymer ?
#
loop_
_entity_poly.entity_id
_entity_poly.type
_entity_poly.pdbx_seq_one_letter_code
_entity_poly.pdbx_strand_id
1 'polypeptide(L)' 'MAAEPERVFSRRQLLQHTRGLDRASTERAIDVHIMNLRKKIEADPRRPVRLLTVFGVGYKLTGQPS' A
#
# COMPACT_ATOMS: atom_id res chain seq x y z
N MET A 1 2.46 1.10 7.73
CA MET A 1 3.46 0.79 6.68
C MET A 1 4.77 1.52 6.91
N ALA A 2 4.85 2.86 6.81
CA ALA A 2 6.15 3.55 6.90
C ALA A 2 6.88 3.38 8.25
N ALA A 3 6.13 3.28 9.35
CA ALA A 3 6.68 2.99 10.69
C ALA A 3 7.15 1.54 10.87
N GLU A 4 6.76 0.64 9.96
CA GLU A 4 7.06 -0.79 10.02
C GLU A 4 7.41 -1.29 8.60
N PRO A 5 8.56 -0.85 8.05
CA PRO A 5 9.03 -1.35 6.76
C PRO A 5 9.22 -2.87 6.81
N GLU A 6 9.08 -3.52 5.66
CA GLU A 6 9.04 -4.97 5.43
C GLU A 6 7.81 -5.71 5.97
N ARG A 7 7.07 -5.15 6.93
CA ARG A 7 5.82 -5.77 7.40
C ARG A 7 4.76 -5.77 6.29
N VAL A 8 4.11 -6.92 6.09
CA VAL A 8 3.00 -7.06 5.17
C VAL A 8 1.70 -6.66 5.84
N PHE A 9 0.94 -5.78 5.20
CA PHE A 9 -0.38 -5.33 5.62
C PHE A 9 -1.42 -5.82 4.61
N SER A 10 -2.41 -6.57 5.10
CA SER A 10 -3.59 -6.94 4.30
C SER A 10 -4.43 -5.72 3.94
N ARG A 11 -5.25 -5.84 2.88
CA ARG A 11 -6.20 -4.78 2.50
C ARG A 11 -7.12 -4.40 3.65
N ARG A 12 -7.65 -5.38 4.38
CA ARG A 12 -8.49 -5.17 5.56
C ARG A 12 -7.76 -4.41 6.66
N GLN A 13 -6.50 -4.73 6.95
CA GLN A 13 -5.70 -3.98 7.93
C GLN A 13 -5.48 -2.53 7.47
N LEU A 14 -5.11 -2.33 6.20
CA LEU A 14 -4.94 -0.99 5.65
C LEU A 14 -6.24 -0.18 5.76
N LEU A 15 -7.37 -0.78 5.41
CA LEU A 15 -8.71 -0.19 5.53
C LEU A 15 -9.06 0.19 6.98
N GLN A 16 -8.74 -0.66 7.96
CA GLN A 16 -8.97 -0.35 9.37
C GLN A 16 -8.15 0.86 9.87
N HIS A 17 -7.05 1.18 9.19
CA HIS A 17 -6.17 2.31 9.50
C HIS A 17 -6.52 3.58 8.70
N THR A 18 -7.46 3.55 7.75
CA THR A 18 -7.90 4.75 7.00
C THR A 18 -9.06 5.50 7.67
N ARG A 19 -9.28 5.29 8.97
CA ARG A 19 -10.44 5.79 9.74
C ARG A 19 -10.73 7.26 9.41
N GLY A 20 -11.81 7.50 8.66
CA GLY A 20 -12.35 8.83 8.37
C GLY A 20 -12.54 9.19 6.90
N LEU A 21 -11.99 8.44 5.93
CA LEU A 21 -11.99 8.91 4.53
C LEU A 21 -13.17 8.50 3.65
N ASP A 22 -13.92 7.45 3.97
CA ASP A 22 -15.23 7.23 3.37
C ASP A 22 -15.96 6.11 4.13
N ARG A 23 -17.22 6.30 4.52
CA ARG A 23 -18.04 5.21 5.08
C ARG A 23 -18.28 4.11 4.04
N ALA A 24 -18.07 4.39 2.76
CA ALA A 24 -18.14 3.44 1.65
C ALA A 24 -16.77 2.86 1.21
N SER A 25 -15.68 3.14 1.94
CA SER A 25 -14.35 2.61 1.57
C SER A 25 -14.33 1.08 1.60
N THR A 26 -14.06 0.46 0.45
CA THR A 26 -13.93 -0.99 0.31
C THR A 26 -12.45 -1.40 0.26
N GLU A 27 -12.18 -2.70 0.37
CA GLU A 27 -10.83 -3.22 0.08
C GLU A 27 -10.34 -2.85 -1.32
N ARG A 28 -11.23 -2.60 -2.29
CA ARG A 28 -10.87 -2.15 -3.64
C ARG A 28 -10.41 -0.69 -3.67
N ALA A 29 -10.91 0.17 -2.77
CA ALA A 29 -10.43 1.53 -2.61
C ALA A 29 -8.95 1.56 -2.18
N ILE A 30 -8.51 0.57 -1.39
CA ILE A 30 -7.10 0.42 -1.03
C ILE A 30 -6.23 0.26 -2.27
N ASP A 31 -6.64 -0.54 -3.27
CA ASP A 31 -5.87 -0.72 -4.49
C ASP A 31 -5.66 0.62 -5.24
N VAL A 32 -6.67 1.48 -5.25
CA VAL A 32 -6.60 2.83 -5.85
C VAL A 32 -5.63 3.71 -5.07
N HIS A 33 -5.69 3.69 -3.73
CA HIS A 33 -4.73 4.41 -2.91
C HIS A 33 -3.30 3.91 -3.12
N ILE A 34 -3.08 2.60 -3.20
CA ILE A 34 -1.76 2.01 -3.50
C ILE A 34 -1.27 2.46 -4.88
N MET A 35 -2.12 2.43 -5.90
CA MET A 35 -1.77 2.94 -7.24
C MET A 35 -1.36 4.41 -7.20
N ASN A 36 -2.12 5.25 -6.50
CA ASN A 36 -1.84 6.67 -6.38
C ASN A 36 -0.57 6.95 -5.58
N LEU A 37 -0.27 6.13 -4.56
CA LEU A 37 0.98 6.21 -3.82
C LEU A 37 2.17 5.83 -4.70
N ARG A 38 2.09 4.74 -5.47
CA ARG A 38 3.15 4.34 -6.41
C ARG A 38 3.48 5.45 -7.40
N LYS A 39 2.47 6.11 -7.96
CA LYS A 39 2.65 7.28 -8.85
C LYS A 39 3.44 8.42 -8.21
N LYS A 40 3.42 8.54 -6.88
CA LYS A 40 4.09 9.63 -6.15
C LYS A 40 5.49 9.25 -5.67
N ILE A 41 5.75 7.98 -5.36
CA ILE A 41 6.96 7.56 -4.64
C ILE A 41 7.90 6.65 -5.45
N GLU A 42 7.41 6.04 -6.52
CA GLU A 42 8.20 5.15 -7.38
C GLU A 42 8.76 5.94 -8.57
N ALA A 43 9.96 5.56 -9.03
CA ALA A 43 10.49 6.07 -10.30
C ALA A 43 9.68 5.53 -11.50
N ASP A 44 9.29 4.25 -11.45
CA ASP A 44 8.35 3.63 -12.38
C ASP A 44 7.23 2.94 -11.59
N PRO A 45 5.99 3.48 -11.58
CA PRO A 45 4.86 2.88 -10.88
C PRO A 45 4.47 1.47 -11.36
N ARG A 46 4.87 1.09 -12.59
CA ARG A 46 4.64 -0.24 -13.16
C ARG A 46 5.68 -1.26 -12.70
N ARG A 47 6.83 -0.79 -12.22
CA ARG A 47 7.93 -1.59 -11.66
C ARG A 47 8.26 -1.10 -10.25
N PRO A 48 7.31 -1.21 -9.30
CA PRO A 48 7.48 -0.66 -7.96
C PRO A 48 8.61 -1.39 -7.22
N VAL A 49 9.47 -0.65 -6.54
CA VAL A 49 10.53 -1.19 -5.67
C VAL A 49 10.35 -0.78 -4.21
N ARG A 50 9.56 0.27 -3.93
CA ARG A 50 9.26 0.77 -2.59
C ARG A 50 7.97 0.21 -2.00
N LEU A 51 6.89 0.16 -2.79
CA LEU A 51 5.57 -0.30 -2.34
C LEU A 51 5.17 -1.57 -3.09
N LEU A 52 5.53 -2.72 -2.53
CA LEU A 52 5.41 -4.03 -3.17
C LEU A 52 4.06 -4.69 -2.89
N THR A 53 3.59 -5.46 -3.88
CA THR A 53 2.44 -6.37 -3.71
C THR A 53 2.95 -7.73 -3.28
N VAL A 54 2.39 -8.25 -2.19
CA VAL A 54 2.54 -9.63 -1.77
C VAL A 54 1.26 -10.36 -2.19
N PHE A 55 1.33 -11.11 -3.30
CA PHE A 55 0.17 -11.74 -3.92
C PHE A 55 -0.62 -12.60 -2.93
N GLY A 56 -1.95 -12.45 -2.94
CA GLY A 56 -2.84 -13.14 -1.99
C GLY A 56 -2.83 -12.59 -0.56
N VAL A 57 -1.87 -11.74 -0.18
CA VAL A 57 -1.70 -11.27 1.21
C VAL A 57 -2.00 -9.79 1.36
N GLY A 58 -1.36 -8.92 0.56
CA GLY A 58 -1.51 -7.48 0.68
C GLY A 58 -0.32 -6.69 0.15
N TYR A 59 0.13 -5.71 0.94
CA TYR A 59 1.15 -4.74 0.53
C TYR A 59 2.21 -4.56 1.61
N LYS A 60 3.44 -4.26 1.20
CA LYS A 60 4.51 -3.86 2.11
C LYS A 60 5.28 -2.67 1.56
N LEU A 61 5.77 -1.81 2.45
CA LEU A 61 6.80 -0.85 2.11
C LEU A 61 8.17 -1.48 2.34
N THR A 62 9.13 -1.20 1.45
CA THR A 62 10.52 -1.60 1.65
C THR A 62 11.31 -0.49 2.33
N GLY A 63 12.23 -0.89 3.21
CA GLY A 63 13.08 0.04 3.95
C GLY A 63 14.22 0.59 3.09
N GLN A 64 13.91 1.45 2.12
CA GLN A 64 14.82 2.01 1.10
C GLN A 64 15.49 0.96 0.18
N PRO A 65 15.47 1.13 -1.15
CA PRO A 65 16.38 0.38 -2.00
C PRO A 65 17.80 0.90 -1.75
N SER A 66 18.74 0.00 -1.43
CA SER A 66 20.17 0.27 -1.62
C SER A 66 20.46 0.56 -3.09
#